data_AF-A0A7K6Q4B0-F1
#
_entry.id   AF-A0A7K6Q4B0-F1
#
_cell.length_a   1.000
_cell.length_b   1.000
_cell.length_c   1.000
_cell.angle_alpha   90.00
_cell.angle_beta   90.00
_cell.angle_gamma   90.00
#
_symmetry.space_group_name_H-M   'P 1'
#
loop_
_entity.id
_entity.type
_entity.pdbx_description
1 polymer ?
#
loop_
_entity_poly.entity_id
_entity_poly.type
_entity_poly.pdbx_seq_one_letter_code
_entity_poly.pdbx_strand_id
1 'polypeptide(L)'
;QEVDIVVAPCRGSQPAEATLAELVNQVLPVVTFAISEPQLSPADQAELRQIKEKFSLPIFFFRVPEAGSELISPKKPDKDKSSLHFQLLDLGYLSPCGPCGSVLVEQPEKLRLLSTFSRQVLQKHLVEAATRLSEVHCRCLDIFINQAFDMQRDLQITPKRLEYTRRKENELYESLMGIANRKQEEMKDMIVETLGNMKEELLEDAASMEFRDIIIPENGEPVSSKDIKCCIKQIQELIISRLNQAVANKLISSVDYLRESFVGTLERCLKSLEESWEVSVHPARSLEKPRDVSVHITSNYLKQVLGCLRAVPHLGGAPCPFSQIIQRITWVSPPAITSDWKRKVAQDAIESLSASKLAKSICSQFRTRLNSSHEAFAASLRQVRD
;
A
#
# COMPACT_ATOMS: atom_id res chain seq x y z
N GLN A 1 34.43 -26.72 -39.72
CA GLN A 1 34.37 -25.40 -39.10
C GLN A 1 35.36 -24.53 -39.85
N GLU A 2 34.89 -23.42 -40.42
CA GLU A 2 35.71 -22.49 -41.19
C GLU A 2 36.58 -21.72 -40.20
N VAL A 3 37.89 -21.67 -40.44
CA VAL A 3 38.85 -20.93 -39.61
C VAL A 3 39.36 -19.79 -40.47
N ASP A 4 38.96 -18.57 -40.12
CA ASP A 4 39.44 -17.39 -40.81
C ASP A 4 40.79 -16.98 -40.22
N ILE A 5 41.81 -16.98 -41.07
CA ILE A 5 43.13 -16.48 -40.70
C ILE A 5 43.18 -15.01 -41.11
N VAL A 6 43.12 -14.13 -40.12
CA VAL A 6 43.28 -12.69 -40.33
C VAL A 6 44.72 -12.29 -40.05
N VAL A 7 45.36 -11.68 -41.04
CA VAL A 7 46.67 -11.06 -40.89
C VAL A 7 46.44 -9.56 -40.70
N ALA A 8 46.85 -9.02 -39.55
CA ALA A 8 46.75 -7.58 -39.32
C ALA A 8 47.56 -6.83 -40.41
N PRO A 9 47.00 -5.77 -41.00
CA PRO A 9 47.71 -4.96 -41.98
C PRO A 9 48.97 -4.35 -41.34
N CYS A 10 49.95 -4.00 -42.18
CA CYS A 10 51.18 -3.37 -41.70
C CYS A 10 50.87 -2.12 -40.85
N ARG A 11 51.68 -1.86 -39.82
CA ARG A 11 51.50 -0.75 -38.87
C ARG A 11 51.29 0.63 -39.51
N GLY A 12 51.81 0.85 -40.71
CA GLY A 12 51.61 2.10 -41.47
C GLY A 12 50.21 2.28 -42.08
N SER A 13 49.40 1.22 -42.13
CA SER A 13 48.03 1.25 -42.67
C SER A 13 46.99 1.27 -41.55
N GLN A 14 47.08 0.36 -40.57
CA GLN A 14 46.18 0.29 -39.43
C GLN A 14 46.90 -0.45 -38.28
N PRO A 15 46.78 0.02 -37.02
CA PRO A 15 47.38 -0.66 -35.88
C PRO A 15 46.66 -1.99 -35.58
N ALA A 16 47.39 -3.01 -35.10
CA ALA A 16 46.81 -4.33 -34.82
C ALA A 16 45.69 -4.27 -33.76
N GLU A 17 45.77 -3.30 -32.84
CA GLU A 17 44.74 -3.03 -31.85
C GLU A 17 43.36 -2.72 -32.49
N ALA A 18 43.34 -1.88 -33.53
CA ALA A 18 42.10 -1.51 -34.22
C ALA A 18 41.52 -2.73 -34.97
N THR A 19 42.36 -3.52 -35.62
CA THR A 19 41.92 -4.76 -36.29
C THR A 19 41.37 -5.77 -35.29
N LEU A 20 41.98 -5.91 -34.11
CA LEU A 20 41.47 -6.76 -33.04
C LEU A 20 40.12 -6.24 -32.49
N ALA A 21 39.96 -4.92 -32.34
CA ALA A 21 38.72 -4.31 -31.85
C ALA A 21 37.51 -4.66 -32.72
N GLU A 22 37.70 -4.71 -34.04
CA GLU A 22 36.68 -5.06 -35.01
C GLU A 22 36.22 -6.53 -34.88
N LEU A 23 37.13 -7.42 -34.48
CA LEU A 23 36.92 -8.88 -34.50
C LEU A 23 36.47 -9.45 -33.15
N VAL A 24 37.00 -8.95 -32.03
CA VAL A 24 36.83 -9.55 -30.68
C VAL A 24 35.36 -9.67 -30.26
N ASN A 25 34.46 -8.84 -30.80
CA ASN A 25 33.03 -8.88 -30.49
C ASN A 25 32.25 -9.97 -31.25
N GLN A 26 32.80 -10.49 -32.35
CA GLN A 26 32.11 -11.41 -33.25
C GLN A 26 32.71 -12.82 -33.21
N VAL A 27 34.01 -12.93 -32.88
CA VAL A 27 34.74 -14.20 -32.85
C VAL A 27 35.51 -14.36 -31.54
N LEU A 28 35.90 -15.60 -31.23
CA LEU A 28 36.86 -15.90 -30.15
C LEU A 28 38.27 -15.95 -30.75
N PRO A 29 39.07 -14.87 -30.64
CA PRO A 29 40.35 -14.81 -31.33
C PRO A 29 41.41 -15.65 -30.63
N VAL A 30 42.22 -16.35 -31.43
CA VAL A 30 43.52 -16.85 -30.99
C VAL A 30 44.58 -15.93 -31.59
N VAL A 31 45.21 -15.11 -30.74
CA VAL A 31 46.16 -14.09 -31.20
C VAL A 31 47.56 -14.69 -31.27
N THR A 32 48.19 -14.55 -32.44
CA THR A 32 49.60 -14.91 -32.66
C THR A 32 50.39 -13.65 -32.99
N PHE A 33 51.54 -13.46 -32.34
CA PHE A 33 52.42 -12.32 -32.57
C PHE A 33 53.79 -12.83 -33.02
N ALA A 34 54.15 -12.56 -34.28
CA ALA A 34 55.40 -12.99 -34.87
C ALA A 34 56.50 -11.93 -34.66
N ILE A 35 57.69 -12.35 -34.26
CA ILE A 35 58.82 -11.49 -33.92
C ILE A 35 60.04 -11.93 -34.72
N SER A 36 60.56 -11.08 -35.60
CA SER A 36 61.73 -11.42 -36.42
C SER A 36 63.05 -11.19 -35.69
N GLU A 37 63.09 -10.21 -34.77
CA GLU A 37 64.32 -9.78 -34.08
C GLU A 37 64.54 -10.49 -32.73
N PRO A 38 65.79 -10.54 -32.22
CA PRO A 38 66.10 -11.08 -30.89
C PRO A 38 65.50 -10.29 -29.71
N GLN A 39 64.98 -9.09 -29.96
CA GLN A 39 64.39 -8.18 -28.99
C GLN A 39 63.17 -7.48 -29.58
N LEU A 40 62.26 -7.02 -28.73
CA LEU A 40 61.12 -6.20 -29.15
C LEU A 40 61.58 -4.79 -29.49
N SER A 41 61.22 -4.31 -30.68
CA SER A 41 61.37 -2.91 -31.05
C SER A 41 60.48 -2.01 -30.16
N PRO A 42 60.80 -0.71 -30.01
CA PRO A 42 59.94 0.22 -29.27
C PRO A 42 58.49 0.24 -29.78
N ALA A 43 58.31 0.05 -31.09
CA ALA A 43 56.99 -0.04 -31.72
C ALA A 43 56.25 -1.33 -31.34
N ASP A 44 56.94 -2.49 -31.28
CA ASP A 44 56.33 -3.73 -30.81
C ASP A 44 55.86 -3.61 -29.36
N GLN A 45 56.68 -3.00 -28.51
CA GLN A 45 56.32 -2.80 -27.10
C GLN A 45 55.12 -1.87 -26.94
N ALA A 46 55.05 -0.79 -27.72
CA ALA A 46 53.91 0.13 -27.67
C ALA A 46 52.61 -0.55 -28.11
N GLU A 47 52.65 -1.31 -29.21
CA GLU A 47 51.49 -2.06 -29.73
C GLU A 47 51.01 -3.13 -28.74
N LEU A 48 51.93 -3.90 -28.17
CA LEU A 48 51.60 -4.91 -27.15
C LEU A 48 51.02 -4.27 -25.88
N ARG A 49 51.51 -3.11 -25.43
CA ARG A 49 50.89 -2.40 -24.29
C ARG A 49 49.44 -2.03 -24.58
N GLN A 50 49.16 -1.50 -25.77
CA GLN A 50 47.80 -1.13 -26.19
C GLN A 50 46.85 -2.35 -26.25
N ILE A 51 47.32 -3.46 -26.84
CA ILE A 51 46.53 -4.70 -26.92
C ILE A 51 46.22 -5.24 -25.52
N LYS A 52 47.20 -5.22 -24.61
CA LYS A 52 47.01 -5.71 -23.24
C LYS A 52 46.00 -4.87 -22.47
N GLU A 53 46.12 -3.55 -22.54
CA GLU A 53 45.23 -2.61 -21.85
C GLU A 53 43.77 -2.78 -22.27
N LYS A 54 43.53 -2.96 -23.58
CA LYS A 54 42.17 -3.00 -24.14
C LYS A 54 41.52 -4.38 -24.12
N PHE A 55 42.29 -5.45 -24.31
CA PHE A 55 41.70 -6.79 -24.53
C PHE A 55 42.14 -7.84 -23.51
N SER A 56 43.27 -7.67 -22.83
CA SER A 56 43.80 -8.65 -21.85
C SER A 56 43.80 -10.11 -22.35
N LEU A 57 44.09 -10.31 -23.64
CA LEU A 57 44.03 -11.61 -24.30
C LEU A 57 45.35 -12.39 -24.16
N PRO A 58 45.28 -13.74 -24.07
CA PRO A 58 46.44 -14.61 -24.30
C PRO A 58 47.01 -14.43 -25.72
N ILE A 59 48.34 -14.33 -25.82
CA ILE A 59 49.05 -14.20 -27.11
C ILE A 59 50.08 -15.34 -27.26
N PHE A 60 50.08 -15.97 -28.43
CA PHE A 60 51.14 -16.89 -28.83
C PHE A 60 52.26 -16.10 -29.52
N PHE A 61 53.37 -15.89 -28.82
CA PHE A 61 54.54 -15.22 -29.38
C PHE A 61 55.42 -16.24 -30.10
N PHE A 62 55.72 -15.98 -31.38
CA PHE A 62 56.59 -16.83 -32.18
C PHE A 62 57.77 -16.05 -32.72
N ARG A 63 58.99 -16.50 -32.42
CA ARG A 63 60.19 -15.92 -33.03
C ARG A 63 60.44 -16.54 -34.40
N VAL A 64 60.44 -15.70 -35.44
CA VAL A 64 60.71 -16.13 -36.81
C VAL A 64 62.22 -16.35 -36.98
N PRO A 65 62.67 -17.51 -37.50
CA PRO A 65 64.09 -17.74 -37.79
C PRO A 65 64.63 -16.77 -38.86
N GLU A 66 65.86 -16.29 -38.71
CA GLU A 66 66.53 -15.49 -39.74
C GLU A 66 66.80 -16.32 -41.00
N ALA A 67 66.41 -15.80 -42.17
CA ALA A 67 66.62 -16.46 -43.45
C ALA A 67 68.13 -16.56 -43.76
N GLY A 68 68.67 -17.79 -43.74
CA GLY A 68 70.08 -18.06 -44.08
C GLY A 68 70.90 -18.72 -42.96
N SER A 69 70.35 -18.91 -41.76
CA SER A 69 71.00 -19.73 -40.72
C SER A 69 70.79 -21.21 -41.04
N GLU A 70 71.71 -21.82 -41.79
CA GLU A 70 71.71 -23.25 -42.09
C GLU A 70 71.66 -24.13 -40.84
N LEU A 71 71.01 -25.28 -41.02
CA LEU A 71 70.69 -26.39 -40.10
C LEU A 71 71.91 -27.15 -39.54
N ILE A 72 73.05 -26.50 -39.29
CA ILE A 72 74.27 -27.19 -38.82
C ILE A 72 74.86 -26.47 -37.60
N SER A 73 74.23 -26.64 -36.44
CA SER A 73 74.91 -26.83 -35.15
C SER A 73 73.87 -27.08 -34.05
N PRO A 74 74.00 -28.13 -33.22
CA PRO A 74 73.21 -28.25 -32.02
C PRO A 74 73.69 -27.18 -31.03
N LYS A 75 73.08 -25.98 -31.08
CA LYS A 75 73.24 -25.02 -29.98
C LYS A 75 72.71 -25.70 -28.72
N LYS A 76 73.58 -25.82 -27.71
CA LYS A 76 73.25 -26.30 -26.36
C LYS A 76 72.00 -25.58 -25.86
N PRO A 77 71.17 -26.22 -25.02
CA PRO A 77 70.07 -25.52 -24.38
C PRO A 77 70.67 -24.43 -23.49
N ASP A 78 70.61 -23.17 -23.93
CA ASP A 78 70.85 -22.05 -23.02
C ASP A 78 69.81 -22.17 -21.91
N LYS A 79 70.30 -22.46 -20.71
CA LYS A 79 69.50 -22.44 -19.47
C LYS A 79 69.06 -21.01 -19.12
N ASP A 80 69.64 -20.02 -19.77
CA ASP A 80 69.36 -18.62 -19.55
C ASP A 80 68.22 -18.14 -20.46
N LYS A 81 67.23 -17.54 -19.82
CA LYS A 81 66.06 -16.95 -20.48
C LYS A 81 66.53 -15.86 -21.46
N SER A 82 65.96 -15.83 -22.67
CA SER A 82 66.32 -14.86 -23.70
C SER A 82 65.96 -13.43 -23.30
N SER A 83 66.64 -12.44 -23.88
CA SER A 83 66.28 -11.02 -23.71
C SER A 83 64.81 -10.75 -24.04
N LEU A 84 64.28 -11.42 -25.07
CA LEU A 84 62.88 -11.36 -25.46
C LEU A 84 61.94 -11.90 -24.38
N HIS A 85 62.32 -13.00 -23.71
CA HIS A 85 61.55 -13.54 -22.57
C HIS A 85 61.42 -12.52 -21.44
N PHE A 86 62.51 -11.82 -21.08
CA PHE A 86 62.47 -10.80 -20.03
C PHE A 86 61.64 -9.57 -20.43
N GLN A 87 61.68 -9.14 -21.70
CA GLN A 87 60.84 -8.05 -22.19
C GLN A 87 59.35 -8.40 -22.15
N LEU A 88 58.97 -9.62 -22.55
CA LEU A 88 57.58 -10.07 -22.48
C LEU A 88 57.10 -10.34 -21.04
N LEU A 89 58.01 -10.68 -20.14
CA LEU A 89 57.76 -10.78 -18.71
C LEU A 89 57.52 -9.38 -18.09
N ASP A 90 58.32 -8.38 -18.45
CA ASP A 90 58.16 -6.99 -18.00
C ASP A 90 56.86 -6.35 -18.50
N LEU A 91 56.48 -6.64 -19.75
CA LEU A 91 55.16 -6.31 -20.28
C LEU A 91 54.02 -7.12 -19.63
N GLY A 92 54.35 -8.10 -18.78
CA GLY A 92 53.45 -8.95 -18.01
C GLY A 92 52.59 -9.88 -18.87
N TYR A 93 53.09 -10.27 -20.04
CA TYR A 93 52.45 -11.31 -20.86
C TYR A 93 52.84 -12.71 -20.39
N LEU A 94 54.08 -12.87 -19.94
CA LEU A 94 54.56 -14.13 -19.37
C LEU A 94 54.43 -14.08 -17.85
N SER A 95 54.29 -15.25 -17.22
CA SER A 95 54.30 -15.39 -15.75
C SER A 95 55.51 -16.21 -15.32
N PRO A 96 56.17 -15.84 -14.20
CA PRO A 96 57.32 -16.57 -13.70
C PRO A 96 56.96 -17.95 -13.12
N CYS A 97 55.68 -18.22 -12.83
CA CYS A 97 55.22 -19.41 -12.09
C CYS A 97 54.51 -20.48 -12.95
N GLY A 98 54.67 -20.45 -14.28
CA GLY A 98 53.99 -21.38 -15.22
C GLY A 98 53.07 -20.63 -16.19
N PRO A 99 52.44 -21.33 -17.16
CA PRO A 99 51.73 -20.68 -18.26
C PRO A 99 50.47 -19.96 -17.76
N CYS A 100 50.58 -18.66 -17.51
CA CYS A 100 49.44 -17.77 -17.40
C CYS A 100 49.17 -17.17 -18.77
N GLY A 101 48.21 -17.74 -19.51
CA GLY A 101 47.68 -17.16 -20.73
C GLY A 101 48.64 -17.29 -21.92
N SER A 102 49.66 -16.45 -22.01
CA SER A 102 50.53 -16.29 -23.18
C SER A 102 51.77 -17.18 -23.16
N VAL A 103 52.29 -17.52 -24.34
CA VAL A 103 53.44 -18.42 -24.51
C VAL A 103 54.44 -17.82 -25.49
N LEU A 104 55.74 -17.90 -25.17
CA LEU A 104 56.83 -17.57 -26.11
C LEU A 104 57.46 -18.85 -26.67
N VAL A 105 57.51 -18.94 -28.00
CA VAL A 105 58.15 -20.03 -28.74
C VAL A 105 59.25 -19.47 -29.63
N GLU A 106 60.49 -19.79 -29.29
CA GLU A 106 61.66 -19.35 -30.06
C GLU A 106 62.23 -20.42 -31.01
N GLN A 107 61.78 -21.68 -30.87
CA GLN A 107 62.24 -22.81 -31.67
C GLN A 107 61.20 -23.16 -32.73
N PRO A 108 61.57 -23.26 -34.02
CA PRO A 108 60.60 -23.52 -35.09
C PRO A 108 59.91 -24.88 -34.94
N GLU A 109 60.59 -25.90 -34.40
CA GLU A 109 60.02 -27.23 -34.16
C GLU A 109 58.88 -27.20 -33.14
N LYS A 110 58.88 -26.21 -32.26
CA LYS A 110 57.88 -26.00 -31.21
C LYS A 110 56.68 -25.18 -31.68
N LEU A 111 56.61 -24.75 -32.95
CA LEU A 111 55.43 -24.08 -33.52
C LEU A 111 54.16 -24.94 -33.40
N ARG A 112 54.30 -26.27 -33.35
CA ARG A 112 53.21 -27.23 -33.09
C ARG A 112 52.45 -26.95 -31.78
N LEU A 113 53.09 -26.26 -30.82
CA LEU A 113 52.45 -25.83 -29.57
C LEU A 113 51.30 -24.84 -29.80
N LEU A 114 51.22 -24.18 -30.96
CA LEU A 114 50.10 -23.31 -31.31
C LEU A 114 48.77 -24.06 -31.22
N SER A 115 48.70 -25.31 -31.68
CA SER A 115 47.47 -26.12 -31.60
C SER A 115 47.03 -26.37 -30.14
N THR A 116 47.99 -26.67 -29.27
CA THR A 116 47.75 -26.88 -27.83
C THR A 116 47.33 -25.57 -27.16
N PHE A 117 48.00 -24.47 -27.49
CA PHE A 117 47.68 -23.13 -27.02
C PHE A 117 46.26 -22.73 -27.42
N SER A 118 45.91 -22.83 -28.71
CA SER A 118 44.57 -22.52 -29.22
C SER A 118 43.50 -23.32 -28.49
N ARG A 119 43.73 -24.62 -28.27
CA ARG A 119 42.81 -25.48 -27.51
C ARG A 119 42.62 -24.98 -26.08
N GLN A 120 43.70 -24.63 -25.39
CA GLN A 120 43.63 -24.14 -24.01
C GLN A 120 42.88 -22.82 -23.91
N VAL A 121 43.15 -21.87 -24.81
CA VAL A 121 42.47 -20.56 -24.85
C VAL A 121 40.97 -20.75 -25.08
N LEU A 122 40.58 -21.54 -26.08
CA LEU A 122 39.18 -21.79 -26.39
C LEU A 122 38.46 -22.58 -25.28
N GLN A 123 39.12 -23.57 -24.66
CA GLN A 123 38.56 -24.30 -23.53
C GLN A 123 38.33 -23.39 -22.32
N LYS A 124 39.28 -22.49 -22.02
CA LYS A 124 39.13 -21.51 -20.95
C LYS A 124 37.90 -20.62 -21.19
N HIS A 125 37.75 -20.07 -22.39
CA HIS A 125 36.57 -19.26 -22.73
C HIS A 125 35.26 -20.05 -22.60
N LEU A 126 35.24 -21.31 -23.05
CA LEU A 126 34.06 -22.16 -22.91
C LEU A 126 33.69 -22.40 -21.44
N VAL A 127 34.68 -22.69 -20.58
CA VAL A 127 34.46 -22.90 -19.14
C VAL A 127 33.95 -21.61 -18.49
N GLU A 128 34.55 -20.46 -18.80
CA GLU A 128 34.11 -19.15 -18.27
C GLU A 128 32.67 -18.84 -18.69
N ALA A 129 32.34 -19.00 -19.97
CA ALA A 129 30.99 -18.79 -20.48
C ALA A 129 29.97 -19.74 -19.85
N ALA A 130 30.29 -21.04 -19.76
CA ALA A 130 29.43 -22.04 -19.13
C ALA A 130 29.21 -21.75 -17.64
N THR A 131 30.26 -21.32 -16.93
CA THR A 131 30.17 -20.94 -15.51
C THR A 131 29.25 -19.74 -15.32
N ARG A 132 29.41 -18.69 -16.13
CA ARG A 132 28.52 -17.51 -16.10
C ARG A 132 27.07 -17.89 -16.42
N LEU A 133 26.86 -18.74 -17.42
CA LEU A 133 25.52 -19.21 -17.77
C LEU A 133 24.90 -20.03 -16.62
N SER A 134 25.68 -20.88 -15.96
CA SER A 134 25.23 -21.63 -14.80
C SER A 134 24.86 -20.73 -13.62
N GLU A 135 25.66 -19.68 -13.34
CA GLU A 135 25.36 -18.68 -12.32
C GLU A 135 24.02 -17.99 -12.60
N VAL A 136 23.79 -17.57 -13.84
CA VAL A 136 22.51 -16.95 -14.25
C VAL A 136 21.36 -17.94 -14.10
N HIS A 137 21.54 -19.19 -14.55
CA HIS A 137 20.51 -20.22 -14.45
C HIS A 137 20.11 -20.52 -12.99
N CYS A 138 21.09 -20.67 -12.09
CA CYS A 138 20.83 -20.87 -10.66
C CYS A 138 20.05 -19.70 -10.07
N ARG A 139 20.44 -18.44 -10.37
CA ARG A 139 19.72 -17.27 -9.88
C ARG A 139 18.28 -17.21 -10.39
N CYS A 140 18.03 -17.55 -11.65
CA CYS A 140 16.68 -17.63 -12.19
C CYS A 140 15.86 -18.69 -11.47
N LEU A 141 16.41 -19.89 -11.25
CA LEU A 141 15.73 -20.95 -10.51
C LEU A 141 15.41 -20.53 -9.07
N ASP A 142 16.34 -19.89 -8.38
CA ASP A 142 16.11 -19.37 -7.01
C ASP A 142 14.95 -18.36 -6.99
N ILE A 143 14.88 -17.46 -7.97
CA ILE A 143 13.76 -16.51 -8.08
C ILE A 143 12.44 -17.27 -8.27
N PHE A 144 12.39 -18.24 -9.20
CA PHE A 144 11.17 -19.02 -9.45
C PHE A 144 10.74 -19.83 -8.22
N ILE A 145 11.69 -20.47 -7.53
CA ILE A 145 11.42 -21.29 -6.35
C ILE A 145 10.89 -20.42 -5.21
N ASN A 146 11.56 -19.30 -4.92
CA ASN A 146 11.12 -18.40 -3.85
C ASN A 146 9.75 -17.78 -4.18
N GLN A 147 9.53 -17.34 -5.42
CA GLN A 147 8.24 -16.82 -5.85
C GLN A 147 7.11 -17.86 -5.73
N ALA A 148 7.38 -19.12 -6.07
CA ALA A 148 6.41 -20.19 -5.93
C ALA A 148 6.07 -20.46 -4.45
N PHE A 149 7.06 -20.46 -3.57
CA PHE A 149 6.83 -20.62 -2.13
C PHE A 149 6.06 -19.46 -1.51
N ASP A 150 6.38 -18.22 -1.90
CA ASP A 150 5.64 -17.04 -1.45
C ASP A 150 4.19 -17.08 -1.96
N MET A 151 3.97 -17.40 -3.24
CA MET A 151 2.62 -17.55 -3.79
C MET A 151 1.82 -18.66 -3.10
N GLN A 152 2.44 -19.81 -2.81
CA GLN A 152 1.79 -20.90 -2.07
C GLN A 152 1.43 -20.47 -0.64
N ARG A 153 2.33 -19.73 0.02
CA ARG A 153 2.08 -19.19 1.36
C ARG A 153 0.92 -18.20 1.32
N ASP A 154 0.90 -17.29 0.36
CA ASP A 154 -0.17 -16.30 0.20
C ASP A 154 -1.52 -16.98 -0.06
N LEU A 155 -1.56 -18.01 -0.91
CA LEU A 155 -2.78 -18.80 -1.16
C LEU A 155 -3.33 -19.48 0.10
N GLN A 156 -2.49 -19.81 1.08
CA GLN A 156 -2.93 -20.44 2.33
C GLN A 156 -3.24 -19.44 3.44
N ILE A 157 -2.45 -18.38 3.55
CA ILE A 157 -2.53 -17.42 4.66
C ILE A 157 -3.59 -16.35 4.35
N THR A 158 -3.62 -15.79 3.14
CA THR A 158 -4.52 -14.69 2.77
C THR A 158 -6.01 -15.02 2.99
N PRO A 159 -6.53 -16.22 2.63
CA PRO A 159 -7.92 -16.56 2.93
C PRO A 159 -8.24 -16.56 4.43
N LYS A 160 -7.35 -17.14 5.25
CA LYS A 160 -7.50 -17.16 6.72
C LYS A 160 -7.48 -15.75 7.30
N ARG A 161 -6.64 -14.87 6.76
CA ARG A 161 -6.57 -13.45 7.14
C ARG A 161 -7.87 -12.73 6.82
N LEU A 162 -8.37 -12.86 5.59
CA LEU A 162 -9.64 -12.24 5.18
C LEU A 162 -10.82 -12.72 6.05
N GLU A 163 -10.83 -14.00 6.41
CA GLU A 163 -11.87 -14.56 7.29
C GLU A 163 -11.77 -14.05 8.73
N TYR A 164 -10.55 -13.96 9.29
CA TYR A 164 -10.34 -13.34 10.60
C TYR A 164 -10.81 -11.89 10.62
N THR A 165 -10.41 -11.11 9.62
CA THR A 165 -10.80 -9.71 9.48
C THR A 165 -12.32 -9.55 9.36
N ARG A 166 -12.98 -10.37 8.54
CA ARG A 166 -14.45 -10.40 8.45
C ARG A 166 -15.11 -10.67 9.80
N ARG A 167 -14.58 -11.64 10.54
CA ARG A 167 -15.12 -11.98 11.86
C ARG A 167 -14.98 -10.84 12.85
N LYS A 168 -13.81 -10.19 12.89
CA LYS A 168 -13.55 -9.05 13.79
C LYS A 168 -14.37 -7.82 13.45
N GLU A 169 -14.60 -7.55 12.17
CA GLU A 169 -15.50 -6.47 11.77
C GLU A 169 -16.96 -6.79 12.13
N ASN A 170 -17.44 -8.02 11.92
CA ASN A 170 -18.78 -8.43 12.37
C ASN A 170 -18.95 -8.27 13.89
N GLU A 171 -17.99 -8.73 14.69
CA GLU A 171 -18.01 -8.57 16.15
C GLU A 171 -18.14 -7.09 16.56
N LEU A 172 -17.41 -6.21 15.87
CA LEU A 172 -17.46 -4.76 16.10
C LEU A 172 -18.81 -4.16 15.68
N TYR A 173 -19.31 -4.54 14.51
CA TYR A 173 -20.62 -4.09 14.01
C TYR A 173 -21.74 -4.42 14.99
N GLU A 174 -21.81 -5.67 15.45
CA GLU A 174 -22.82 -6.11 16.43
C GLU A 174 -22.68 -5.36 17.77
N SER A 175 -21.45 -5.14 18.23
CA SER A 175 -21.19 -4.36 19.45
C SER A 175 -21.71 -2.92 19.33
N LEU A 176 -21.37 -2.23 18.24
CA LEU A 176 -21.81 -0.85 18.00
C LEU A 176 -23.33 -0.77 17.80
N MET A 177 -23.93 -1.72 17.09
CA MET A 177 -25.38 -1.80 16.92
C MET A 177 -26.09 -1.99 18.26
N GLY A 178 -25.55 -2.84 19.14
CA GLY A 178 -26.01 -3.03 20.50
C GLY A 178 -25.98 -1.74 21.34
N ILE A 179 -24.89 -0.98 21.27
CA ILE A 179 -24.76 0.32 21.96
C ILE A 179 -25.81 1.32 21.45
N ALA A 180 -25.99 1.44 20.13
CA ALA A 180 -27.00 2.32 19.55
C ALA A 180 -28.42 1.96 19.99
N ASN A 181 -28.77 0.66 19.99
CA ASN A 181 -30.10 0.21 20.40
C ASN A 181 -30.36 0.49 21.89
N ARG A 182 -29.39 0.20 22.76
CA ARG A 182 -29.50 0.49 24.19
C ARG A 182 -29.68 1.99 24.44
N LYS A 183 -28.88 2.83 23.76
CA LYS A 183 -28.95 4.28 23.89
C LYS A 183 -30.23 4.88 23.32
N GLN A 184 -30.83 4.24 22.33
CA GLN A 184 -32.18 4.61 21.86
C GLN A 184 -33.22 4.48 22.97
N GLU A 185 -33.22 3.37 23.71
CA GLU A 185 -34.16 3.17 24.81
C GLU A 185 -33.87 4.13 25.98
N GLU A 186 -32.61 4.34 26.34
CA GLU A 186 -32.23 5.33 27.37
C GLU A 186 -32.69 6.76 26.98
N MET A 187 -32.57 7.14 25.71
CA MET A 187 -33.12 8.41 25.21
C MET A 187 -34.65 8.45 25.26
N LYS A 188 -35.32 7.35 24.92
CA LYS A 188 -36.78 7.26 25.01
C LYS A 188 -37.24 7.51 26.45
N ASP A 189 -36.62 6.84 27.41
CA ASP A 189 -36.98 6.92 28.81
C ASP A 189 -36.72 8.33 29.37
N MET A 190 -35.60 8.96 29.01
CA MET A 190 -35.30 10.35 29.37
C MET A 190 -36.31 11.35 28.80
N ILE A 191 -36.81 11.15 27.58
CA ILE A 191 -37.86 12.00 27.00
C ILE A 191 -39.17 11.80 27.77
N VAL A 192 -39.54 10.56 28.09
CA VAL A 192 -40.75 10.25 28.87
C VAL A 192 -40.67 10.86 30.27
N GLU A 193 -39.53 10.76 30.94
CA GLU A 193 -39.29 11.36 32.25
C GLU A 193 -39.38 12.89 32.19
N THR A 194 -38.75 13.51 31.20
CA THR A 194 -38.78 14.98 31.03
C THR A 194 -40.18 15.48 30.71
N LEU A 195 -40.94 14.76 29.87
CA LEU A 195 -42.36 15.03 29.61
C LEU A 195 -43.21 14.92 30.88
N GLY A 196 -42.97 13.89 31.70
CA GLY A 196 -43.68 13.70 32.97
C GLY A 196 -43.43 14.83 33.96
N ASN A 197 -42.17 15.25 34.11
CA ASN A 197 -41.78 16.29 35.06
C ASN A 197 -42.27 17.69 34.66
N MET A 198 -42.31 17.99 33.36
CA MET A 198 -42.75 19.30 32.85
C MET A 198 -44.26 19.39 32.63
N LYS A 199 -44.98 18.26 32.76
CA LYS A 199 -46.40 18.17 32.41
C LYS A 199 -47.22 19.26 33.08
N GLU A 200 -47.15 19.37 34.40
CA GLU A 200 -47.99 20.32 35.15
C GLU A 200 -47.61 21.78 34.85
N GLU A 201 -46.31 22.08 34.75
CA GLU A 201 -45.81 23.42 34.39
C GLU A 201 -46.32 23.86 33.00
N LEU A 202 -46.29 22.96 32.01
CA LEU A 202 -46.81 23.23 30.66
C LEU A 202 -48.33 23.43 30.63
N LEU A 203 -49.06 22.72 31.48
CA LEU A 203 -50.51 22.86 31.63
C LEU A 203 -50.88 24.20 32.28
N GLU A 204 -50.11 24.65 33.26
CA GLU A 204 -50.26 25.97 33.90
C GLU A 204 -49.92 27.10 32.93
N ASP A 205 -48.77 27.03 32.25
CA ASP A 205 -48.34 28.00 31.24
C ASP A 205 -49.38 28.14 30.11
N ALA A 206 -49.99 27.03 29.67
CA ALA A 206 -51.06 27.05 28.67
C ALA A 206 -52.36 27.68 29.22
N ALA A 207 -52.71 27.45 30.48
CA ALA A 207 -53.90 28.03 31.10
C ALA A 207 -53.77 29.57 31.23
N SER A 208 -52.58 30.07 31.60
CA SER A 208 -52.28 31.49 31.73
C SER A 208 -51.95 32.19 30.41
N MET A 209 -51.89 31.47 29.29
CA MET A 209 -51.51 32.05 27.99
C MET A 209 -52.50 33.13 27.53
N GLU A 210 -51.98 34.31 27.21
CA GLU A 210 -52.68 35.33 26.43
C GLU A 210 -52.42 35.12 24.94
N PHE A 211 -53.48 35.04 24.14
CA PHE A 211 -53.34 34.85 22.69
C PHE A 211 -53.00 36.16 22.00
N ARG A 212 -52.05 36.09 21.06
CA ARG A 212 -51.76 37.23 20.19
C ARG A 212 -52.76 37.27 19.05
N ASP A 213 -53.16 38.48 18.66
CA ASP A 213 -53.98 38.77 17.48
C ASP A 213 -55.40 38.16 17.49
N ILE A 214 -55.95 37.86 18.68
CA ILE A 214 -57.31 37.31 18.86
C ILE A 214 -58.03 38.10 19.94
N ILE A 215 -59.19 38.67 19.60
CA ILE A 215 -60.08 39.32 20.57
C ILE A 215 -61.02 38.24 21.12
N ILE A 216 -60.83 37.85 22.39
CA ILE A 216 -61.75 36.93 23.06
C ILE A 216 -62.97 37.75 23.51
N PRO A 217 -64.18 37.48 23.00
CA PRO A 217 -65.38 38.18 23.46
C PRO A 217 -65.69 37.78 24.92
N GLU A 218 -65.80 38.78 25.81
CA GLU A 218 -66.10 38.57 27.25
C GLU A 218 -67.52 38.04 27.51
N ASN A 219 -68.42 38.12 26.52
CA ASN A 219 -69.87 37.92 26.69
C ASN A 219 -70.41 36.51 26.34
N GLY A 220 -69.56 35.47 26.28
CA GLY A 220 -70.03 34.11 25.98
C GLY A 220 -70.51 33.89 24.55
N GLU A 221 -70.22 34.82 23.64
CA GLU A 221 -70.43 34.69 22.20
C GLU A 221 -69.49 33.62 21.61
N PRO A 222 -69.96 32.80 20.65
CA PRO A 222 -69.16 31.72 20.07
C PRO A 222 -67.98 32.29 19.27
N VAL A 223 -66.77 31.87 19.65
CA VAL A 223 -65.53 32.25 18.98
C VAL A 223 -65.50 31.65 17.57
N SER A 224 -65.05 32.42 16.58
CA SER A 224 -64.90 31.95 15.19
C SER A 224 -64.03 30.70 15.11
N SER A 225 -64.43 29.73 14.27
CA SER A 225 -63.66 28.51 14.03
C SER A 225 -62.23 28.80 13.53
N LYS A 226 -61.99 29.95 12.91
CA LYS A 226 -60.66 30.38 12.46
C LYS A 226 -59.78 30.81 13.65
N ASP A 227 -60.36 31.49 14.61
CA ASP A 227 -59.67 31.99 15.81
C ASP A 227 -59.41 30.86 16.80
N ILE A 228 -60.34 29.91 16.95
CA ILE A 228 -60.12 28.67 17.73
C ILE A 228 -58.93 27.89 17.17
N LYS A 229 -58.83 27.73 15.84
CA LYS A 229 -57.67 27.07 15.20
C LYS A 229 -56.37 27.83 15.46
N CYS A 230 -56.41 29.16 15.46
CA CYS A 230 -55.24 29.99 15.77
C CYS A 230 -54.81 29.84 17.24
N CYS A 231 -55.77 29.84 18.17
CA CYS A 231 -55.50 29.59 19.60
C CYS A 231 -54.84 28.23 19.84
N ILE A 232 -55.38 27.17 19.22
CA ILE A 232 -54.81 25.82 19.31
C ILE A 232 -53.37 25.81 18.78
N LYS A 233 -53.12 26.47 17.65
CA LYS A 233 -51.78 26.55 17.07
C LYS A 233 -50.80 27.26 18.00
N GLN A 234 -51.21 28.36 18.63
CA GLN A 234 -50.37 29.09 19.58
C GLN A 234 -50.06 28.26 20.84
N ILE A 235 -51.04 27.52 21.39
CA ILE A 235 -50.82 26.58 22.51
C ILE A 235 -49.82 25.50 22.11
N GLN A 236 -49.98 24.90 20.92
CA GLN A 236 -49.07 23.88 20.40
C GLN A 236 -47.66 24.44 20.21
N GLU A 237 -47.51 25.63 19.63
CA GLU A 237 -46.20 26.27 19.42
C GLU A 237 -45.49 26.56 20.74
N LEU A 238 -46.20 26.99 21.79
CA LEU A 238 -45.63 27.17 23.13
C LEU A 238 -45.12 25.85 23.72
N ILE A 239 -45.95 24.81 23.71
CA ILE A 239 -45.61 23.50 24.27
C ILE A 239 -44.41 22.91 23.54
N ILE A 240 -44.42 22.95 22.20
CA ILE A 240 -43.32 22.49 21.37
C ILE A 240 -42.04 23.27 21.70
N SER A 241 -42.12 24.60 21.82
CA SER A 241 -40.95 25.44 22.10
C SER A 241 -40.31 25.10 23.45
N ARG A 242 -41.11 25.07 24.53
CA ARG A 242 -40.62 24.75 25.88
C ARG A 242 -40.11 23.33 25.99
N LEU A 243 -40.83 22.37 25.41
CA LEU A 243 -40.41 20.97 25.40
C LEU A 243 -39.11 20.78 24.60
N ASN A 244 -39.01 21.41 23.43
CA ASN A 244 -37.80 21.35 22.62
C ASN A 244 -36.59 21.86 23.40
N GLN A 245 -36.73 22.96 24.12
CA GLN A 245 -35.63 23.54 24.88
C GLN A 245 -35.15 22.59 26.00
N ALA A 246 -36.08 22.02 26.76
CA ALA A 246 -35.74 21.11 27.86
C ALA A 246 -35.20 19.75 27.38
N VAL A 247 -35.81 19.18 26.34
CA VAL A 247 -35.41 17.89 25.78
C VAL A 247 -34.10 18.02 24.98
N ALA A 248 -33.89 19.11 24.23
CA ALA A 248 -32.66 19.34 23.47
C ALA A 248 -31.44 19.43 24.38
N ASN A 249 -31.51 20.13 25.51
CA ASN A 249 -30.39 20.25 26.44
C ASN A 249 -29.93 18.89 26.98
N LYS A 250 -30.88 18.00 27.32
CA LYS A 250 -30.54 16.64 27.78
C LYS A 250 -30.12 15.70 26.64
N LEU A 251 -30.70 15.88 25.45
CA LEU A 251 -30.34 15.11 24.24
C LEU A 251 -28.93 15.41 23.77
N ILE A 252 -28.48 16.67 23.81
CA ILE A 252 -27.10 17.05 23.43
C ILE A 252 -26.10 16.21 24.21
N SER A 253 -26.24 16.18 25.54
CA SER A 253 -25.36 15.39 26.42
C SER A 253 -25.40 13.89 26.11
N SER A 254 -26.57 13.35 25.76
CA SER A 254 -26.75 11.92 25.50
C SER A 254 -26.24 11.49 24.12
N VAL A 255 -26.35 12.36 23.13
CA VAL A 255 -25.78 12.17 21.79
C VAL A 255 -24.27 12.30 21.83
N ASP A 256 -23.73 13.25 22.60
CA ASP A 256 -22.29 13.38 22.78
C ASP A 256 -21.72 12.17 23.51
N TYR A 257 -22.39 11.66 24.54
CA TYR A 257 -22.01 10.39 25.17
C TYR A 257 -22.06 9.21 24.19
N LEU A 258 -23.12 9.11 23.38
CA LEU A 258 -23.25 8.06 22.37
C LEU A 258 -22.08 8.11 21.38
N ARG A 259 -21.72 9.30 20.91
CA ARG A 259 -20.60 9.53 20.00
C ARG A 259 -19.27 9.12 20.65
N GLU A 260 -18.98 9.60 21.86
CA GLU A 260 -17.74 9.27 22.57
C GLU A 260 -17.63 7.77 22.84
N SER A 261 -18.74 7.12 23.21
CA SER A 261 -18.80 5.66 23.41
C SER A 261 -18.49 4.89 22.12
N PHE A 262 -19.00 5.36 20.98
CA PHE A 262 -18.72 4.79 19.67
C PHE A 262 -17.26 4.97 19.27
N VAL A 263 -16.76 6.20 19.35
CA VAL A 263 -15.38 6.59 19.04
C VAL A 263 -14.40 5.76 19.86
N GLY A 264 -14.57 5.71 21.18
CA GLY A 264 -13.66 4.98 22.06
C GLY A 264 -13.70 3.46 21.85
N THR A 265 -14.86 2.90 21.49
CA THR A 265 -14.96 1.46 21.16
C THR A 265 -14.21 1.16 19.86
N LEU A 266 -14.40 2.00 18.86
CA LEU A 266 -13.73 1.85 17.57
C LEU A 266 -12.21 2.01 17.70
N GLU A 267 -11.73 3.00 18.47
CA GLU A 267 -10.30 3.21 18.73
C GLU A 267 -9.65 2.01 19.40
N ARG A 268 -10.29 1.45 20.45
CA ARG A 268 -9.80 0.25 21.14
C ARG A 268 -9.75 -0.97 20.23
N CYS A 269 -10.79 -1.18 19.42
CA CYS A 269 -10.84 -2.28 18.47
C CYS A 269 -9.80 -2.12 17.36
N LEU A 270 -9.61 -0.91 16.84
CA LEU A 270 -8.62 -0.63 15.81
C LEU A 270 -7.20 -0.87 16.33
N LYS A 271 -6.90 -0.40 17.54
CA LYS A 271 -5.62 -0.68 18.23
C LYS A 271 -5.39 -2.18 18.44
N SER A 272 -6.40 -2.90 18.96
CA SER A 272 -6.30 -4.34 19.16
C SER A 272 -6.13 -5.11 17.85
N LEU A 273 -6.75 -4.66 16.76
CA LEU A 273 -6.60 -5.26 15.44
C LEU A 273 -5.18 -5.05 14.89
N GLU A 274 -4.61 -3.86 15.09
CA GLU A 274 -3.22 -3.53 14.72
C GLU A 274 -2.22 -4.34 15.57
N GLU A 275 -2.44 -4.49 16.89
CA GLU A 275 -1.55 -5.22 17.81
C GLU A 275 -1.63 -6.75 17.66
N SER A 276 -2.83 -7.33 17.52
CA SER A 276 -3.03 -8.77 17.35
C SER A 276 -2.37 -9.31 16.07
N TRP A 277 -2.14 -8.40 15.10
CA TRP A 277 -1.48 -8.72 13.86
C TRP A 277 0.03 -8.87 13.99
N GLU A 278 0.70 -7.92 14.65
CA GLU A 278 2.17 -7.90 14.81
C GLU A 278 2.68 -9.17 15.49
N VAL A 279 1.91 -9.72 16.43
CA VAL A 279 2.26 -10.92 17.20
C VAL A 279 2.08 -12.22 16.39
N SER A 280 1.14 -12.24 15.43
CA SER A 280 0.78 -13.46 14.68
C SER A 280 1.68 -13.76 13.47
N VAL A 281 2.43 -12.76 12.97
CA VAL A 281 3.19 -12.85 11.70
C VAL A 281 4.71 -12.86 11.92
N HIS A 282 5.22 -12.59 13.13
CA HIS A 282 6.66 -12.46 13.38
C HIS A 282 7.20 -13.42 14.46
N PRO A 283 7.58 -14.66 14.12
CA PRO A 283 8.76 -15.26 14.71
C PRO A 283 9.98 -14.73 13.93
N ALA A 284 10.76 -13.87 14.60
CA ALA A 284 12.04 -13.29 14.17
C ALA A 284 12.70 -13.89 12.91
N ARG A 285 12.49 -13.27 11.74
CA ARG A 285 13.53 -12.97 10.73
C ARG A 285 12.90 -12.29 9.51
N SER A 286 13.66 -11.33 8.99
CA SER A 286 13.63 -10.79 7.63
C SER A 286 12.96 -9.44 7.43
N LEU A 287 13.84 -8.55 7.00
CA LEU A 287 13.70 -7.20 6.50
C LEU A 287 12.91 -7.23 5.19
N GLU A 288 11.58 -7.17 5.27
CA GLU A 288 10.72 -6.54 4.26
C GLU A 288 9.29 -6.56 4.80
N LYS A 289 8.74 -5.37 5.08
CA LYS A 289 7.34 -5.22 5.45
C LYS A 289 6.49 -5.62 4.24
N PRO A 290 5.72 -6.72 4.28
CA PRO A 290 4.77 -6.99 3.22
C PRO A 290 3.77 -5.84 3.20
N ARG A 291 3.47 -5.27 2.03
CA ARG A 291 2.33 -4.35 1.85
C ARG A 291 1.04 -5.15 2.10
N ASP A 292 0.62 -5.21 3.34
CA ASP A 292 -0.52 -6.03 3.78
C ASP A 292 -1.84 -5.28 3.56
N VAL A 293 -2.26 -5.25 2.29
CA VAL A 293 -3.38 -4.44 1.79
C VAL A 293 -4.69 -4.71 2.57
N SER A 294 -4.95 -5.93 3.05
CA SER A 294 -6.22 -6.31 3.72
C SER A 294 -6.41 -5.69 5.12
N VAL A 295 -5.38 -5.72 5.97
CA VAL A 295 -5.44 -5.10 7.31
C VAL A 295 -5.49 -3.58 7.17
N HIS A 296 -4.76 -3.02 6.20
CA HIS A 296 -4.84 -1.61 5.86
C HIS A 296 -6.21 -1.20 5.35
N ILE A 297 -6.86 -2.01 4.50
CA ILE A 297 -8.23 -1.74 4.04
C ILE A 297 -9.20 -1.65 5.22
N THR A 298 -9.15 -2.61 6.15
CA THR A 298 -10.02 -2.66 7.33
C THR A 298 -9.80 -1.46 8.25
N SER A 299 -8.54 -1.19 8.59
CA SER A 299 -8.15 -0.05 9.41
C SER A 299 -8.55 1.27 8.72
N ASN A 300 -8.44 1.39 7.40
CA ASN A 300 -8.82 2.59 6.65
C ASN A 300 -10.33 2.84 6.64
N TYR A 301 -11.17 1.82 6.43
CA TYR A 301 -12.62 1.97 6.51
C TYR A 301 -13.06 2.38 7.92
N LEU A 302 -12.51 1.72 8.95
CA LEU A 302 -12.77 2.10 10.33
C LEU A 302 -12.29 3.53 10.62
N LYS A 303 -11.12 3.94 10.13
CA LYS A 303 -10.63 5.33 10.22
C LYS A 303 -11.56 6.32 9.52
N GLN A 304 -12.17 5.95 8.40
CA GLN A 304 -13.16 6.78 7.70
C GLN A 304 -14.44 6.93 8.53
N VAL A 305 -14.94 5.85 9.13
CA VAL A 305 -16.09 5.89 10.05
C VAL A 305 -15.79 6.78 11.24
N LEU A 306 -14.59 6.63 11.83
CA LEU A 306 -14.12 7.45 12.94
C LEU A 306 -14.08 8.93 12.57
N GLY A 307 -13.53 9.25 11.39
CA GLY A 307 -13.50 10.61 10.85
C GLY A 307 -14.90 11.19 10.66
N CYS A 308 -15.82 10.41 10.08
CA CYS A 308 -17.22 10.80 9.92
C CYS A 308 -17.94 11.00 11.25
N LEU A 309 -17.68 10.13 12.25
CA LEU A 309 -18.26 10.23 13.60
C LEU A 309 -17.73 11.44 14.36
N ARG A 310 -16.48 11.86 14.12
CA ARG A 310 -15.94 13.12 14.67
C ARG A 310 -16.48 14.35 13.93
N ALA A 311 -16.71 14.22 12.63
CA ALA A 311 -17.20 15.30 11.77
C ALA A 311 -18.73 15.51 11.82
N VAL A 312 -19.53 14.62 12.46
CA VAL A 312 -20.97 14.90 12.60
C VAL A 312 -21.11 16.17 13.44
N PRO A 313 -21.71 17.26 12.93
CA PRO A 313 -21.91 18.44 13.73
C PRO A 313 -22.71 18.09 14.99
N HIS A 314 -22.41 18.77 16.09
CA HIS A 314 -23.28 18.87 17.25
C HIS A 314 -24.69 19.10 16.73
N LEU A 315 -25.68 18.34 17.20
CA LEU A 315 -27.07 18.41 16.72
C LEU A 315 -27.74 19.79 16.90
N GLY A 316 -27.01 20.81 17.36
CA GLY A 316 -27.46 22.19 17.58
C GLY A 316 -27.71 23.02 16.31
N GLY A 317 -27.52 22.48 15.10
CA GLY A 317 -27.73 23.22 13.84
C GLY A 317 -28.91 22.76 12.97
N ALA A 318 -29.53 21.61 13.27
CA ALA A 318 -30.67 21.11 12.50
C ALA A 318 -31.98 21.37 13.27
N PRO A 319 -33.06 21.85 12.62
CA PRO A 319 -34.34 21.97 13.28
C PRO A 319 -34.75 20.58 13.80
N CYS A 320 -34.97 20.48 15.11
CA CYS A 320 -35.36 19.24 15.76
C CYS A 320 -36.64 18.68 15.08
N PRO A 321 -36.81 17.35 14.94
CA PRO A 321 -37.92 16.75 14.20
C PRO A 321 -39.32 17.00 14.78
N PHE A 322 -39.41 17.65 15.95
CA PHE A 322 -40.66 17.90 16.67
C PHE A 322 -41.70 18.67 15.85
N SER A 323 -41.28 19.52 14.92
CA SER A 323 -42.18 20.27 14.03
C SER A 323 -42.94 19.40 13.02
N GLN A 324 -42.46 18.19 12.71
CA GLN A 324 -43.10 17.28 11.74
C GLN A 324 -44.02 16.21 12.37
N ILE A 325 -44.06 16.10 13.70
CA ILE A 325 -44.76 14.97 14.38
C ILE A 325 -46.22 15.30 14.74
N ILE A 326 -46.64 16.57 14.73
CA ILE A 326 -48.01 16.99 15.06
C ILE A 326 -48.77 17.31 13.77
N GLN A 327 -49.11 16.29 13.02
CA GLN A 327 -50.17 16.40 12.01
C GLN A 327 -51.19 15.31 12.25
N ARG A 328 -52.42 15.75 12.52
CA ARG A 328 -53.66 15.00 12.77
C ARG A 328 -53.99 14.84 14.24
N ILE A 329 -54.65 15.87 14.75
CA ILE A 329 -55.62 15.65 15.80
C ILE A 329 -56.93 16.36 15.44
N THR A 330 -58.01 15.60 15.38
CA THR A 330 -59.38 16.03 15.06
C THR A 330 -60.08 16.45 16.34
N TRP A 331 -60.30 17.76 16.56
CA TRP A 331 -60.90 18.20 17.82
C TRP A 331 -61.99 19.26 17.69
N VAL A 332 -62.91 19.13 18.65
CA VAL A 332 -64.26 19.70 18.73
C VAL A 332 -64.21 21.15 19.18
N SER A 333 -64.98 22.02 18.52
CA SER A 333 -65.10 23.45 18.84
C SER A 333 -65.76 23.65 20.20
N PRO A 334 -65.09 24.27 21.19
CA PRO A 334 -65.74 24.65 22.44
C PRO A 334 -66.62 25.91 22.26
N PRO A 335 -67.64 26.08 23.10
CA PRO A 335 -68.46 27.29 23.10
C PRO A 335 -67.75 28.53 23.69
N ALA A 336 -66.70 28.36 24.52
CA ALA A 336 -65.89 29.45 25.06
C ALA A 336 -64.44 29.02 25.31
N ILE A 337 -63.49 29.95 25.20
CA ILE A 337 -62.06 29.74 25.48
C ILE A 337 -61.82 29.88 26.98
N THR A 338 -61.93 28.78 27.72
CA THR A 338 -61.68 28.73 29.17
C THR A 338 -60.27 28.24 29.49
N SER A 339 -59.80 28.51 30.72
CA SER A 339 -58.54 27.95 31.23
C SER A 339 -58.51 26.42 31.14
N ASP A 340 -59.62 25.76 31.47
CA ASP A 340 -59.76 24.30 31.40
C ASP A 340 -59.71 23.77 29.97
N TRP A 341 -60.25 24.53 29.01
CA TRP A 341 -60.11 24.19 27.59
C TRP A 341 -58.66 24.29 27.13
N LYS A 342 -57.94 25.37 27.48
CA LYS A 342 -56.51 25.52 27.14
C LYS A 342 -55.67 24.38 27.73
N ARG A 343 -55.94 24.02 28.99
CA ARG A 343 -55.32 22.88 29.68
C ARG A 343 -55.60 21.56 28.96
N LYS A 344 -56.83 21.34 28.49
CA LYS A 344 -57.19 20.13 27.73
C LYS A 344 -56.51 20.06 26.36
N VAL A 345 -56.45 21.17 25.63
CA VAL A 345 -55.71 21.26 24.35
C VAL A 345 -54.21 20.99 24.56
N ALA A 346 -53.65 21.51 25.66
CA ALA A 346 -52.26 21.25 26.02
C ALA A 346 -52.02 19.78 26.38
N GLN A 347 -52.92 19.16 27.14
CA GLN A 347 -52.86 17.74 27.50
C GLN A 347 -52.89 16.85 26.26
N ASP A 348 -53.81 17.09 25.33
CA ASP A 348 -53.92 16.34 24.07
C ASP A 348 -52.67 16.51 23.19
N ALA A 349 -52.06 17.71 23.21
CA ALA A 349 -50.81 17.97 22.50
C ALA A 349 -49.63 17.19 23.10
N ILE A 350 -49.52 17.14 24.43
CA ILE A 350 -48.49 16.37 25.16
C ILE A 350 -48.65 14.87 24.91
N GLU A 351 -49.87 14.34 24.95
CA GLU A 351 -50.14 12.91 24.72
C GLU A 351 -49.90 12.48 23.26
N SER A 352 -50.02 13.41 22.31
CA SER A 352 -49.74 13.15 20.89
C SER A 352 -48.24 13.03 20.56
N LEU A 353 -47.36 13.49 21.45
CA LEU A 353 -45.92 13.44 21.28
C LEU A 353 -45.38 12.04 21.58
N SER A 354 -44.91 11.35 20.54
CA SER A 354 -44.31 10.03 20.68
C SER A 354 -42.81 10.12 20.98
N ALA A 355 -42.43 9.88 22.25
CA ALA A 355 -41.04 9.71 22.67
C ALA A 355 -40.30 8.64 21.84
N SER A 356 -41.00 7.56 21.47
CA SER A 356 -40.45 6.48 20.65
C SER A 356 -40.07 6.94 19.24
N LYS A 357 -40.89 7.78 18.58
CA LYS A 357 -40.58 8.32 17.25
C LYS A 357 -39.35 9.22 17.29
N LEU A 358 -39.20 10.03 18.34
CA LEU A 358 -38.07 10.94 18.49
C LEU A 358 -36.76 10.20 18.71
N ALA A 359 -36.73 9.27 19.68
CA ALA A 359 -35.56 8.46 19.97
C ALA A 359 -35.12 7.65 18.73
N LYS A 360 -36.09 7.05 18.01
CA LYS A 360 -35.83 6.34 16.75
C LYS A 360 -35.25 7.23 15.66
N SER A 361 -35.71 8.48 15.52
CA SER A 361 -35.22 9.41 14.50
C SER A 361 -33.74 9.76 14.69
N ILE A 362 -33.29 9.94 15.94
CA ILE A 362 -31.90 10.24 16.26
C ILE A 362 -31.02 9.01 16.06
N CYS A 363 -31.45 7.84 16.56
CA CYS A 363 -30.68 6.60 16.45
C CYS A 363 -30.67 6.01 15.04
N SER A 364 -31.67 6.28 14.20
CA SER A 364 -31.67 5.76 12.82
C SER A 364 -30.52 6.33 12.00
N GLN A 365 -30.13 7.60 12.21
CA GLN A 365 -29.03 8.21 11.47
C GLN A 365 -27.70 7.51 11.73
N PHE A 366 -27.40 7.20 13.00
CA PHE A 366 -26.20 6.44 13.36
C PHE A 366 -26.23 5.01 12.81
N ARG A 367 -27.38 4.33 12.93
CA ARG A 367 -27.55 2.96 12.42
C ARG A 367 -27.42 2.88 10.91
N THR A 368 -28.00 3.82 10.16
CA THR A 368 -27.86 3.88 8.70
C THR A 368 -26.40 4.06 8.29
N ARG A 369 -25.65 4.93 8.97
CA ARG A 369 -24.22 5.10 8.70
C ARG A 369 -23.40 3.87 9.04
N LEU A 370 -23.71 3.22 10.16
CA LEU A 370 -23.06 1.97 10.58
C LEU A 370 -23.32 0.85 9.57
N ASN A 371 -24.56 0.67 9.13
CA ASN A 371 -24.94 -0.31 8.10
C ASN A 371 -24.21 -0.04 6.78
N SER A 372 -24.20 1.22 6.33
CA SER A 372 -23.52 1.59 5.09
C SER A 372 -22.02 1.29 5.16
N SER A 373 -21.38 1.52 6.31
CA SER A 373 -19.98 1.15 6.50
C SER A 373 -19.76 -0.36 6.48
N HIS A 374 -20.62 -1.12 7.13
CA HIS A 374 -20.54 -2.58 7.17
C HIS A 374 -20.69 -3.18 5.76
N GLU A 375 -21.66 -2.69 4.99
CA GLU A 375 -21.87 -3.09 3.60
C GLU A 375 -20.68 -2.71 2.70
N ALA A 376 -20.15 -1.50 2.85
CA ALA A 376 -18.96 -1.04 2.11
C ALA A 376 -17.74 -1.91 2.42
N PHE A 377 -17.54 -2.26 3.69
CA PHE A 377 -16.46 -3.16 4.10
C PHE A 377 -16.61 -4.57 3.51
N ALA A 378 -17.82 -5.13 3.59
CA ALA A 378 -18.13 -6.43 3.01
C ALA A 378 -17.93 -6.46 1.49
N ALA A 379 -18.27 -5.37 0.78
CA ALA A 379 -18.03 -5.23 -0.65
C ALA A 379 -16.52 -5.19 -0.99
N SER A 380 -15.74 -4.43 -0.22
CA SER A 380 -14.29 -4.34 -0.45
C SER A 380 -13.56 -5.63 -0.13
N LEU A 381 -14.01 -6.40 0.87
CA LEU A 381 -13.47 -7.75 1.11
C LEU A 381 -13.76 -8.72 -0.04
N ARG A 382 -14.84 -8.53 -0.81
CA ARG A 382 -15.12 -9.34 -2.00
C ARG A 382 -14.17 -8.97 -3.14
N GLN A 383 -13.92 -7.68 -3.35
CA GLN A 383 -12.95 -7.21 -4.36
C GLN A 383 -11.52 -7.67 -4.12
N VAL A 384 -11.12 -7.94 -2.88
CA VAL A 384 -9.78 -8.47 -2.55
C VAL A 384 -9.72 -10.00 -2.72
N ARG A 385 -10.87 -10.67 -2.81
CA ARG A 385 -10.97 -12.12 -3.00
C ARG A 385 -10.91 -12.51 -4.48
N ASP A 386 -11.41 -11.64 -5.35
CA ASP A 386 -11.41 -11.76 -6.81
C ASP A 386 -10.12 -11.19 -7.39
#